data_AF-A0A928PW67-F1
#
_entry.id   AF-A0A928PW67-F1
#
_cell.length_a   1.000
_cell.length_b   1.000
_cell.length_c   1.000
_cell.angle_alpha   90.00
_cell.angle_beta   90.00
_cell.angle_gamma   90.00
#
_symmetry.space_group_name_H-M   'P 1'
#
loop_
_entity.id
_entity.type
_entity.pdbx_description
1 polymer ?
#
loop_
_entity_poly.entity_id
_entity_poly.type
_entity_poly.pdbx_seq_one_letter_code
_entity_poly.pdbx_strand_id
1 'polypeptide(L)'
;MKNHDLPLLLLDNAAMSTAINEGEFKSEMMTFEETKAIIEMYDEGDVIRGFTGDLLEEIIYKYLDIQGQHFEYKKITDMRVGQHAIVFKVYITPSETQPVIKTKYDSEAKKIQNVYVYCQHIVKMA
;
A
#
# COMPACT_ATOMS: atom_id res chain seq x y z
N MET A 1 -21.38 9.57 3.85
CA MET A 1 -21.09 10.96 4.29
C MET A 1 -19.63 11.20 3.92
N LYS A 2 -19.34 11.98 2.87
CA LYS A 2 -17.96 12.25 2.42
C LYS A 2 -17.35 13.24 3.42
N ASN A 3 -16.42 12.77 4.24
CA ASN A 3 -15.78 13.60 5.25
C ASN A 3 -14.42 14.03 4.72
N HIS A 4 -14.38 15.14 3.98
CA HIS A 4 -13.15 15.70 3.40
C HIS A 4 -12.06 16.00 4.46
N ASP A 5 -12.42 16.02 5.75
CA ASP A 5 -11.47 16.22 6.86
C ASP A 5 -10.63 14.98 7.19
N LEU A 6 -11.05 13.77 6.80
CA LEU A 6 -10.38 12.51 7.12
C LEU A 6 -10.12 11.68 5.85
N PRO A 7 -9.11 12.04 5.06
CA PRO A 7 -8.77 11.31 3.84
C PRO A 7 -8.31 9.88 4.17
N LEU A 8 -8.60 8.95 3.26
CA LEU A 8 -8.06 7.60 3.30
C LEU A 8 -6.55 7.66 3.09
N LEU A 9 -5.80 6.98 3.94
CA LEU A 9 -4.35 6.90 3.80
C LEU A 9 -3.94 5.60 3.13
N LEU A 10 -3.14 5.69 2.06
CA LEU A 10 -2.48 4.55 1.44
C LEU A 10 -1.03 4.50 1.91
N LEU A 11 -0.66 3.47 2.68
CA LEU A 11 0.62 3.39 3.38
C LEU A 11 1.40 2.14 2.94
N ASP A 12 2.73 2.21 3.01
CA ASP A 12 3.60 1.04 3.00
C ASP A 12 4.07 0.72 4.43
N ASN A 13 4.96 -0.27 4.58
CA ASN A 13 5.50 -0.65 5.89
C ASN A 13 6.17 0.53 6.62
N ALA A 14 6.85 1.41 5.89
CA ALA A 14 7.62 2.52 6.46
C ALA A 14 6.72 3.70 6.84
N ALA A 15 5.78 4.07 5.99
CA ALA A 15 4.80 5.11 6.28
C ALA A 15 3.85 4.69 7.40
N MET A 16 3.52 3.39 7.50
CA MET A 16 2.74 2.87 8.62
C MET A 16 3.47 3.08 9.96
N SER A 17 4.78 2.81 10.03
CA SER A 17 5.52 2.92 11.28
C SER A 17 5.62 4.36 11.79
N THR A 18 5.49 5.35 10.91
CA THR A 18 5.42 6.77 11.30
C THR A 18 4.01 7.29 11.49
N ALA A 19 3.00 6.64 10.90
CA ALA A 19 1.59 7.05 11.02
C ALA A 19 0.92 6.50 12.28
N ILE A 20 1.34 5.32 12.74
CA ILE A 20 0.82 4.64 13.94
C ILE A 20 1.74 4.93 15.11
N ASN A 21 1.50 6.06 15.76
CA ASN A 21 2.22 6.45 16.99
C ASN A 21 1.39 6.11 18.22
N GLU A 22 0.89 7.14 18.91
CA GLU A 22 0.09 7.02 20.11
C GLU A 22 -1.39 6.82 19.78
N GLY A 23 -2.05 5.99 20.57
CA GLY A 23 -3.49 5.75 20.49
C GLY A 23 -3.86 4.27 20.46
N GLU A 24 -5.15 4.03 20.33
CA GLU A 24 -5.73 2.70 20.15
C GLU A 24 -6.07 2.49 18.68
N PHE A 25 -5.67 1.35 18.12
CA PHE A 25 -5.87 1.05 16.70
C PHE A 25 -6.60 -0.28 16.55
N LYS A 26 -7.61 -0.30 15.68
CA LYS A 26 -8.20 -1.54 15.18
C LYS A 26 -7.51 -1.91 13.88
N SER A 27 -7.18 -3.19 13.71
CA SER A 27 -6.56 -3.66 12.47
C SER A 27 -7.05 -5.02 12.02
N GLU A 28 -7.27 -5.16 10.71
CA GLU A 28 -7.81 -6.35 10.07
C GLU A 28 -7.07 -6.62 8.74
N MET A 29 -6.82 -7.89 8.42
CA MET A 29 -6.25 -8.28 7.12
C MET A 29 -7.36 -8.25 6.07
N MET A 30 -7.03 -7.78 4.86
CA MET A 30 -8.00 -7.59 3.79
C MET A 30 -7.60 -8.39 2.55
N THR A 31 -8.62 -8.86 1.82
CA THR A 31 -8.44 -9.33 0.45
C THR A 31 -8.21 -8.14 -0.50
N PHE A 32 -7.73 -8.44 -1.71
CA PHE A 32 -7.57 -7.39 -2.74
C PHE A 32 -8.90 -6.81 -3.21
N GLU A 33 -9.95 -7.63 -3.30
CA GLU A 33 -11.29 -7.17 -3.70
C GLU A 33 -11.87 -6.19 -2.67
N GLU A 34 -11.79 -6.52 -1.38
CA GLU A 34 -12.25 -5.61 -0.32
C GLU A 34 -11.41 -4.33 -0.27
N THR A 35 -10.09 -4.45 -0.47
CA THR A 35 -9.19 -3.29 -0.53
C THR A 35 -9.56 -2.36 -1.68
N LYS A 36 -9.79 -2.91 -2.88
CA LYS A 36 -10.25 -2.16 -4.04
C LYS A 36 -11.58 -1.46 -3.75
N ALA A 37 -12.56 -2.21 -3.23
CA ALA A 37 -13.88 -1.67 -2.91
C ALA A 37 -13.80 -0.49 -1.93
N ILE A 38 -12.96 -0.57 -0.89
CA ILE A 38 -12.75 0.55 0.04
C ILE A 38 -12.17 1.75 -0.68
N ILE A 39 -11.14 1.59 -1.51
CA ILE A 39 -10.49 2.72 -2.19
C ILE A 39 -11.46 3.40 -3.16
N GLU A 40 -12.25 2.62 -3.91
CA GLU A 40 -13.25 3.12 -4.87
C GLU A 40 -14.42 3.87 -4.21
N MET A 41 -14.61 3.74 -2.89
CA MET A 41 -15.59 4.54 -2.14
C MET A 41 -15.17 6.00 -1.92
N TYR A 42 -13.89 6.33 -2.15
CA TYR A 42 -13.34 7.68 -1.98
C TYR A 42 -13.15 8.35 -3.34
N ASP A 43 -13.37 9.67 -3.38
CA ASP A 43 -12.95 10.46 -4.53
C ASP A 43 -11.41 10.58 -4.50
N GLU A 44 -10.78 10.78 -5.66
CA GLU A 44 -9.31 10.87 -5.77
C GLU A 44 -8.69 11.92 -4.82
N GLY A 45 -9.36 13.05 -4.63
CA GLY A 45 -8.91 14.12 -3.72
C GLY A 45 -9.06 13.80 -2.22
N ASP A 46 -9.79 12.73 -1.89
CA ASP A 46 -10.01 12.25 -0.52
C ASP A 46 -9.11 11.07 -0.16
N VAL A 47 -8.10 10.80 -0.98
CA VAL A 47 -7.10 9.75 -0.77
C VAL A 47 -5.71 10.37 -0.79
N ILE A 48 -4.91 10.06 0.22
CA ILE A 48 -3.52 10.51 0.32
C ILE A 48 -2.60 9.31 0.27
N ARG A 49 -1.60 9.40 -0.61
CA ARG A 49 -0.53 8.41 -0.71
C ARG A 49 0.61 8.76 0.25
N GLY A 50 0.88 7.86 1.19
CA GLY A 50 1.93 8.01 2.20
C GLY A 50 3.28 7.40 1.83
N PHE A 51 3.39 6.68 0.72
CA PHE A 51 4.61 5.99 0.31
C PHE A 51 5.15 6.51 -1.03
N THR A 52 6.45 6.33 -1.26
CA THR A 52 7.14 6.58 -2.52
C THR A 52 7.80 5.30 -2.99
N GLY A 53 7.44 4.76 -4.16
CA GLY A 53 8.08 3.56 -4.68
C GLY A 53 7.32 2.89 -5.82
N ASP A 54 8.03 2.68 -6.94
CA ASP A 54 7.49 2.16 -8.20
C ASP A 54 6.82 0.79 -8.06
N LEU A 55 7.33 -0.07 -7.16
CA LEU A 55 6.78 -1.41 -6.93
C LEU A 55 5.34 -1.37 -6.41
N LEU A 56 5.09 -0.52 -5.41
CA LEU A 56 3.75 -0.41 -4.81
C LEU A 56 2.81 0.38 -5.72
N GLU A 57 3.33 1.34 -6.47
CA GLU A 57 2.58 1.97 -7.56
C GLU A 57 2.14 0.93 -8.60
N GLU A 58 3.01 0.01 -9.03
CA GLU A 58 2.61 -1.08 -9.93
C GLU A 58 1.51 -1.95 -9.32
N ILE A 59 1.60 -2.30 -8.04
CA ILE A 59 0.58 -3.13 -7.39
C ILE A 59 -0.77 -2.43 -7.31
N ILE A 60 -0.80 -1.16 -6.91
CA ILE A 60 -2.04 -0.40 -6.80
C ILE A 60 -2.67 -0.17 -8.18
N TYR A 61 -1.90 0.34 -9.13
CA TYR A 61 -2.46 0.75 -10.42
C TYR A 61 -2.71 -0.42 -11.36
N LYS A 62 -1.91 -1.49 -11.30
CA LYS A 62 -2.00 -2.62 -12.23
C LYS A 62 -2.71 -3.83 -11.64
N TYR A 63 -2.42 -4.20 -10.40
CA TYR A 63 -2.98 -5.43 -9.81
C TYR A 63 -4.34 -5.20 -9.14
N LEU A 64 -4.52 -4.09 -8.42
CA LEU A 64 -5.84 -3.72 -7.91
C LEU A 64 -6.71 -3.07 -9.00
N ASP A 65 -6.12 -2.74 -10.16
CA ASP A 65 -6.81 -2.11 -11.28
C ASP A 65 -7.53 -0.81 -10.86
N ILE A 66 -6.87 -0.02 -10.02
CA ILE A 66 -7.31 1.30 -9.60
C ILE A 66 -6.79 2.28 -10.66
N GLN A 67 -7.42 2.29 -11.83
CA GLN A 67 -6.93 3.03 -13.00
C GLN A 67 -7.04 4.55 -12.80
N GLY A 68 -6.01 5.29 -13.21
CA GLY A 68 -6.10 6.72 -13.52
C GLY A 68 -6.11 7.70 -12.35
N GLN A 69 -5.97 7.26 -11.10
CA GLN A 69 -5.94 8.15 -9.94
C GLN A 69 -4.50 8.55 -9.61
N HIS A 70 -4.22 9.85 -9.60
CA HIS A 70 -2.95 10.42 -9.16
C HIS A 70 -3.10 10.92 -7.72
N PHE A 71 -3.05 10.00 -6.77
CA PHE A 71 -3.12 10.35 -5.36
C PHE A 71 -1.98 11.27 -4.95
N GLU A 72 -2.33 12.38 -4.30
CA GLU A 72 -1.35 13.34 -3.79
C GLU A 72 -0.43 12.64 -2.79
N TYR A 73 0.88 12.75 -3.00
CA TYR A 73 1.86 12.26 -2.05
C TYR A 73 1.99 13.23 -0.88
N LYS A 74 1.86 12.72 0.36
CA LYS A 74 2.25 13.44 1.57
C LYS A 74 2.97 12.50 2.52
N LYS A 75 4.01 13.02 3.18
CA LYS A 75 4.63 12.32 4.31
C LYS A 75 3.65 12.31 5.48
N ILE A 76 3.25 11.11 5.91
CA ILE A 76 2.33 10.93 7.04
C ILE A 76 3.12 10.71 8.33
N THR A 77 2.82 11.52 9.33
CA THR A 77 3.48 11.45 10.66
C THR A 77 2.52 11.15 11.79
N ASP A 78 1.20 11.12 11.57
CA ASP A 78 0.21 10.64 12.54
C ASP A 78 -1.13 10.37 11.84
N MET A 79 -1.88 9.40 12.37
CA MET A 79 -3.27 9.19 12.03
C MET A 79 -4.17 9.99 12.97
N ARG A 80 -5.27 10.54 12.44
CA ARG A 80 -6.30 11.20 13.26
C ARG A 80 -7.32 10.18 13.76
N VAL A 81 -7.98 10.45 14.88
CA VAL A 81 -9.05 9.60 15.40
C VAL A 81 -10.17 9.48 14.35
N GLY A 82 -10.61 8.24 14.11
CA GLY A 82 -11.59 7.90 13.07
C GLY A 82 -11.00 7.82 11.65
N GLN A 83 -9.70 8.10 11.46
CA GLN A 83 -9.08 8.01 10.14
C GLN A 83 -8.80 6.56 9.75
N HIS A 84 -9.07 6.25 8.49
CA HIS A 84 -8.81 4.95 7.90
C HIS A 84 -7.50 4.94 7.13
N ALA A 85 -6.80 3.82 7.19
CA ALA A 85 -5.62 3.54 6.38
C ALA A 85 -5.71 2.15 5.75
N ILE A 86 -5.25 2.05 4.51
CA ILE A 86 -4.90 0.79 3.86
C ILE A 86 -3.37 0.72 3.82
N VAL A 87 -2.83 -0.33 4.43
CA VAL A 87 -1.39 -0.61 4.43
C VAL A 87 -1.08 -1.75 3.47
N PHE A 88 -0.24 -1.47 2.47
CA PHE A 88 0.33 -2.47 1.58
C PHE A 88 1.59 -3.04 2.20
N LYS A 89 1.48 -4.26 2.72
CA LYS A 89 2.57 -4.94 3.40
C LYS A 89 3.43 -5.71 2.43
N VAL A 90 4.66 -5.26 2.24
CA VAL A 90 5.64 -5.98 1.41
C VAL A 90 6.31 -7.07 2.24
N TYR A 91 6.26 -8.30 1.72
CA TYR A 91 6.92 -9.48 2.27
C TYR A 91 7.90 -10.04 1.26
N ILE A 92 9.17 -10.11 1.65
CA ILE A 92 10.26 -10.55 0.78
C ILE A 92 10.78 -11.88 1.28
N THR A 93 10.88 -12.86 0.39
CA THR A 93 11.56 -14.13 0.70
C THR A 93 12.76 -14.32 -0.20
N PRO A 94 13.81 -15.01 0.27
CA PRO A 94 14.86 -15.49 -0.61
C PRO A 94 14.27 -16.31 -1.75
N SER A 95 14.93 -16.24 -2.89
CA SER A 95 14.67 -17.19 -3.95
C SER A 95 15.11 -18.60 -3.56
N GLU A 96 14.17 -19.47 -3.22
CA GLU A 96 14.48 -20.89 -2.95
C GLU A 96 14.56 -21.75 -4.22
N THR A 97 14.12 -21.24 -5.37
CA THR A 97 13.90 -22.05 -6.58
C THR A 97 14.58 -21.55 -7.86
N GLN A 98 15.40 -20.49 -7.85
CA GLN A 98 15.56 -19.74 -9.11
C GLN A 98 16.82 -20.03 -9.95
N PRO A 99 16.60 -20.20 -11.27
CA PRO A 99 17.66 -20.32 -12.27
C PRO A 99 18.28 -18.96 -12.61
N VAL A 100 19.50 -19.01 -13.14
CA VAL A 100 20.10 -17.91 -13.90
C VAL A 100 19.52 -17.96 -15.32
N ILE A 101 18.98 -16.86 -15.81
CA ILE A 101 18.47 -16.72 -17.18
C ILE A 101 19.43 -15.86 -18.01
N LYS A 102 19.41 -16.05 -19.33
CA LYS A 102 19.99 -15.09 -20.27
C LYS A 102 18.95 -14.05 -20.66
N THR A 103 19.33 -12.78 -20.62
CA THR A 103 18.48 -11.69 -21.13
C THR A 103 18.47 -11.69 -22.66
N LYS A 104 17.62 -10.85 -23.26
CA LYS A 104 17.63 -10.57 -24.71
C LYS A 104 18.94 -9.95 -25.23
N TYR A 105 19.87 -9.58 -24.33
CA TYR A 105 21.16 -8.99 -24.65
C TYR A 105 22.33 -9.94 -24.32
N ASP A 106 22.07 -11.24 -24.16
CA ASP A 106 23.06 -12.26 -23.78
C ASP A 106 23.73 -12.08 -22.41
N SER A 107 23.32 -11.09 -21.62
CA SER A 107 23.75 -10.94 -20.22
C SER A 107 23.03 -11.92 -19.30
N GLU A 108 23.68 -12.30 -18.19
CA GLU A 108 23.07 -13.13 -17.16
C GLU A 108 22.19 -12.29 -16.22
N ALA A 109 21.03 -12.82 -15.87
CA ALA A 109 20.18 -12.29 -14.81
C ALA A 109 19.85 -13.41 -13.82
N LYS A 110 20.10 -13.14 -12.54
CA LYS A 110 19.74 -14.03 -11.43
C LYS A 110 18.58 -13.40 -10.68
N LYS A 111 17.52 -14.18 -10.47
CA LYS A 111 16.43 -13.73 -9.61
C LYS A 111 16.87 -13.91 -8.14
N ILE A 112 16.79 -12.83 -7.37
CA ILE A 112 17.42 -12.70 -6.03
C ILE A 112 16.39 -12.94 -4.92
N GLN A 113 15.16 -12.47 -5.12
CA GLN A 113 14.11 -12.49 -4.12
C GLN A 113 12.74 -12.67 -4.76
N ASN A 114 11.80 -13.20 -3.98
CA ASN A 114 10.38 -13.12 -4.27
C ASN A 114 9.79 -11.96 -3.48
N VAL A 115 8.87 -11.24 -4.10
CA VAL A 115 8.16 -10.12 -3.47
C VAL A 115 6.68 -10.46 -3.47
N TYR A 116 6.08 -10.42 -2.29
CA TYR A 116 4.66 -10.62 -2.06
C TYR A 116 4.08 -9.37 -1.42
N VAL A 117 2.82 -9.07 -1.70
CA VAL A 117 2.10 -7.98 -1.05
C VAL A 117 0.77 -8.49 -0.55
N TYR A 118 0.42 -8.06 0.66
CA TYR A 118 -0.90 -8.25 1.25
C TYR A 118 -1.40 -6.93 1.84
N CYS A 119 -2.71 -6.82 2.03
CA CYS A 119 -3.34 -5.58 2.45
C CYS A 119 -3.85 -5.69 3.89
N GLN A 120 -3.74 -4.59 4.62
CA GLN A 120 -4.21 -4.47 5.99
C GLN A 120 -5.00 -3.17 6.14
N HIS A 121 -6.19 -3.25 6.71
CA HIS A 121 -6.97 -2.07 7.08
C HIS A 121 -6.67 -1.69 8.53
N ILE A 122 -6.56 -0.39 8.77
CA ILE A 122 -6.27 0.17 10.09
C ILE A 122 -7.16 1.38 10.33
N VAL A 123 -7.70 1.48 11.54
CA VAL A 123 -8.49 2.63 12.01
C VAL A 123 -7.97 3.07 13.36
N LYS A 124 -7.71 4.37 13.54
CA LYS A 124 -7.41 4.94 14.86
C LYS A 124 -8.71 5.15 15.63
N MET A 125 -8.83 4.54 16.79
CA MET A 125 -10.03 4.52 17.62
C MET A 125 -10.03 5.62 18.68
N ALA A 126 -8.87 5.89 19.30
CA ALA A 126 -8.66 6.89 20.32
C ALA A 126 -7.21 7.40 20.28
#